data_AF-A0A8B7QYB8-F1
#
_entry.id   AF-A0A8B7QYB8-F1
#
_cell.length_a   1.000
_cell.length_b   1.000
_cell.length_c   1.000
_cell.angle_alpha   90.00
_cell.angle_beta   90.00
_cell.angle_gamma   90.00
#
_symmetry.space_group_name_H-M   'P 1'
#
loop_
_entity.id
_entity.type
_entity.pdbx_description
1 polymer ?
#
loop_
_entity_poly.entity_id
_entity_poly.type
_entity_poly.pdbx_seq_one_letter_code
_entity_poly.pdbx_strand_id
1 'polypeptide(L)'
;MDFQVTGLDLDKRKPDRPQCFLDQEEAEEAEDGQLLEPQAWRTYVERRTALREFLTSELSPQLLRRHHARVELLRRCSYHVEILPKHLALGDQNPPLLPHTVFQLVDPCKFQRMKKVGAAQARIQLLLLGDLLEQLDRGRATLDALLESPNPRPFLAGWALVEQQLVGLSAVMDSFLAMMVPGRLHIKHRLVSDIGATKVPHIRLLLSTKMPVMFDRKESVAHQDWATLRWFVTIQPAAPEQFELRFKLLDPRTQQECLQRGIVPVAACSFDVHNLLPDRVYKFTVKRAESYTLVYEPWQDSLTLHTRPGPPKGPAPSLLGKPGHP
;
A
#
# COMPACT_ATOMS: atom_id res chain seq x y z
N MET A 1 63.71 -50.97 22.54
CA MET A 1 64.29 -51.68 23.69
C MET A 1 63.33 -51.54 24.86
N ASP A 2 62.82 -52.56 25.51
CA ASP A 2 62.55 -53.96 25.19
C ASP A 2 62.05 -54.59 26.51
N PHE A 3 61.07 -55.47 26.38
CA PHE A 3 60.82 -56.65 27.22
C PHE A 3 60.40 -56.58 28.72
N GLN A 4 59.33 -57.38 28.94
CA GLN A 4 59.11 -58.40 30.00
C GLN A 4 58.74 -57.92 31.42
N VAL A 5 57.57 -58.29 31.97
CA VAL A 5 56.98 -59.61 32.37
C VAL A 5 57.54 -60.16 33.69
N THR A 6 56.63 -60.79 34.46
CA THR A 6 56.73 -61.50 35.76
C THR A 6 56.56 -60.64 37.02
N GLY A 7 55.77 -61.03 38.04
CA GLY A 7 54.95 -62.22 38.28
C GLY A 7 54.56 -62.33 39.77
N LEU A 8 53.46 -63.04 40.04
CA LEU A 8 53.15 -63.87 41.23
C LEU A 8 52.86 -63.25 42.62
N ASP A 9 51.57 -63.30 42.96
CA ASP A 9 50.95 -64.19 43.99
C ASP A 9 50.79 -63.80 45.48
N LEU A 10 49.53 -63.94 45.93
CA LEU A 10 48.94 -64.27 47.25
C LEU A 10 49.52 -63.64 48.55
N ASP A 11 48.68 -62.93 49.33
CA ASP A 11 47.86 -63.56 50.40
C ASP A 11 47.09 -62.52 51.26
N LYS A 12 45.84 -62.88 51.58
CA LYS A 12 44.98 -62.56 52.75
C LYS A 12 45.00 -61.21 53.49
N ARG A 13 43.79 -60.62 53.50
CA ARG A 13 42.94 -60.19 54.65
C ARG A 13 43.53 -59.26 55.72
N LYS A 14 42.95 -58.05 55.83
CA LYS A 14 42.47 -57.46 57.11
C LYS A 14 41.53 -56.24 56.85
N PRO A 15 40.82 -55.71 57.86
CA PRO A 15 39.37 -55.84 58.05
C PRO A 15 38.59 -54.57 57.68
N ASP A 16 37.35 -54.73 57.22
CA ASP A 16 36.41 -53.61 57.03
C ASP A 16 35.80 -53.17 58.37
N ARG A 17 35.89 -51.86 58.60
CA ARG A 17 35.31 -51.13 59.73
C ARG A 17 33.94 -50.55 59.33
N PRO A 18 33.01 -50.38 60.29
CA PRO A 18 31.60 -50.13 60.01
C PRO A 18 31.23 -48.66 59.81
N GLN A 19 30.17 -48.51 59.00
CA GLN A 19 29.21 -47.42 58.80
C GLN A 19 29.22 -46.23 59.77
N CYS A 20 29.17 -45.03 59.17
CA CYS A 20 28.48 -43.87 59.74
C CYS A 20 28.01 -42.91 58.62
N PHE A 21 26.70 -42.64 58.63
CA PHE A 21 26.03 -41.39 58.25
C PHE A 21 26.33 -40.77 56.90
N LEU A 22 25.46 -41.07 55.92
CA LEU A 22 24.90 -40.09 54.96
C LEU A 22 23.53 -40.61 54.49
N ASP A 23 22.55 -40.59 55.38
CA ASP A 23 21.15 -40.42 54.98
C ASP A 23 20.86 -38.94 55.16
N GLN A 24 20.18 -38.31 54.19
CA GLN A 24 19.76 -36.90 54.14
C GLN A 24 20.63 -35.99 53.25
N GLU A 25 20.54 -36.19 51.93
CA GLU A 25 20.54 -35.15 50.89
C GLU A 25 20.61 -35.88 49.54
N GLU A 26 19.46 -36.13 48.91
CA GLU A 26 19.26 -36.38 47.47
C GLU A 26 17.86 -36.98 47.24
N ALA A 27 16.81 -36.26 47.66
CA ALA A 27 15.44 -36.57 47.25
C ALA A 27 14.52 -35.33 47.29
N GLU A 28 15.07 -34.14 47.05
CA GLU A 28 14.30 -32.90 46.85
C GLU A 28 14.89 -32.09 45.69
N GLU A 29 14.98 -32.70 44.51
CA GLU A 29 14.93 -31.96 43.24
C GLU A 29 13.96 -32.69 42.29
N ALA A 30 12.71 -32.77 42.71
CA ALA A 30 11.58 -32.85 41.80
C ALA A 30 10.93 -31.47 41.77
N GLU A 31 11.67 -30.46 41.29
CA GLU A 31 11.07 -29.22 40.80
C GLU A 31 10.16 -29.58 39.63
N ASP A 32 8.89 -29.80 39.97
CA ASP A 32 7.65 -29.44 39.29
C ASP A 32 7.76 -28.99 37.82
N GLY A 33 8.41 -29.80 36.98
CA GLY A 33 8.14 -29.89 35.55
C GLY A 33 6.74 -30.44 35.40
N GLN A 34 5.73 -29.58 35.55
CA GLN A 34 4.31 -29.90 35.47
C GLN A 34 3.95 -30.51 34.11
N LEU A 35 4.21 -31.81 33.97
CA LEU A 35 3.85 -32.61 32.81
C LEU A 35 2.33 -32.57 32.67
N LEU A 36 1.85 -31.98 31.58
CA LEU A 36 0.46 -32.11 31.16
C LEU A 36 0.12 -33.59 30.97
N GLU A 37 -1.12 -33.96 31.33
CA GLU A 37 -1.67 -35.27 30.99
C GLU A 37 -1.43 -35.58 29.49
N PRO A 38 -1.07 -36.82 29.10
CA PRO A 38 -0.73 -37.16 27.71
C PRO A 38 -1.81 -36.82 26.68
N GLN A 39 -3.08 -36.75 27.09
CA GLN A 39 -4.18 -36.29 26.25
C GLN A 39 -4.19 -34.76 26.10
N ALA A 40 -4.02 -34.02 27.19
CA ALA A 40 -3.96 -32.56 27.17
C ALA A 40 -2.74 -32.06 26.37
N TRP A 41 -1.62 -32.78 26.43
CA TRP A 41 -0.44 -32.51 25.59
C TRP A 41 -0.74 -32.70 24.09
N ARG A 42 -1.43 -33.79 23.71
CA ARG A 42 -1.85 -34.02 22.32
C ARG A 42 -2.76 -32.90 21.81
N THR A 43 -3.81 -32.57 22.56
CA THR A 43 -4.71 -31.46 22.24
C THR A 43 -3.99 -30.12 22.14
N TYR A 44 -3.00 -29.86 23.00
CA TYR A 44 -2.17 -28.66 22.93
C TYR A 44 -1.38 -28.60 21.61
N VAL A 45 -0.70 -29.69 21.24
CA VAL A 45 0.09 -29.75 20.00
C VAL A 45 -0.82 -29.56 18.78
N GLU A 46 -1.97 -30.23 18.73
CA GLU A 46 -2.95 -30.10 17.64
C GLU A 46 -3.44 -28.66 17.48
N ARG A 47 -3.92 -28.04 18.57
CA ARG A 47 -4.41 -26.66 18.58
C ARG A 47 -3.33 -25.63 18.24
N ARG A 48 -2.12 -25.82 18.78
CA ARG A 48 -0.97 -24.96 18.47
C ARG A 48 -0.56 -25.08 17.00
N THR A 49 -0.65 -26.27 16.43
CA THR A 49 -0.37 -26.51 15.01
C THR A 49 -1.42 -25.84 14.13
N ALA A 50 -2.71 -26.02 14.44
CA ALA A 50 -3.80 -25.35 13.72
C ALA A 50 -3.69 -23.82 13.77
N LEU A 51 -3.36 -23.25 14.94
CA LEU A 51 -3.13 -21.82 15.07
C LEU A 51 -1.94 -21.34 14.22
N ARG A 52 -0.83 -22.08 14.24
CA ARG A 52 0.34 -21.76 13.41
C ARG A 52 0.00 -21.83 11.93
N GLU A 53 -0.72 -22.87 11.49
CA GLU A 53 -1.18 -23.01 10.11
C GLU A 53 -1.96 -21.78 9.68
N PHE A 54 -2.98 -21.38 10.45
CA PHE A 54 -3.76 -20.17 10.20
C PHE A 54 -2.90 -18.90 10.06
N LEU A 55 -1.93 -18.70 10.95
CA LEU A 55 -1.02 -17.55 10.91
C LEU A 55 -0.07 -17.57 9.72
N THR A 56 0.28 -18.76 9.21
CA THR A 56 1.15 -18.92 8.05
C THR A 56 0.42 -18.88 6.71
N SER A 57 -0.87 -19.23 6.67
CA SER A 57 -1.71 -19.19 5.46
C SER A 57 -2.54 -17.92 5.39
N GLU A 58 -3.56 -17.82 6.23
CA GLU A 58 -4.64 -16.81 6.17
C GLU A 58 -4.22 -15.44 6.71
N LEU A 59 -3.28 -15.39 7.66
CA LEU A 59 -2.75 -14.14 8.22
C LEU A 59 -1.24 -14.00 8.03
N SER A 60 -0.68 -14.54 6.95
CA SER A 60 0.76 -14.49 6.76
C SER A 60 1.32 -13.05 6.73
N PRO A 61 2.53 -12.79 7.24
CA PRO A 61 3.15 -11.46 7.17
C PRO A 61 3.34 -10.96 5.74
N GLN A 62 3.50 -11.89 4.78
CA GLN A 62 3.61 -11.54 3.37
C GLN A 62 2.26 -11.09 2.80
N LEU A 63 1.18 -11.78 3.16
CA LEU A 63 -0.18 -11.44 2.76
C LEU A 63 -0.61 -10.08 3.33
N LEU A 64 -0.41 -9.84 4.63
CA LEU A 64 -0.73 -8.55 5.24
C LEU A 64 0.08 -7.41 4.63
N ARG A 65 1.39 -7.58 4.39
CA ARG A 65 2.20 -6.58 3.67
C ARG A 65 1.66 -6.29 2.27
N ARG A 66 1.21 -7.32 1.54
CA ARG A 66 0.57 -7.14 0.22
C ARG A 66 -0.73 -6.34 0.34
N HIS A 67 -1.54 -6.60 1.37
CA HIS A 67 -2.77 -5.86 1.63
C HIS A 67 -2.50 -4.40 2.00
N HIS A 68 -1.50 -4.12 2.85
CA HIS A 68 -1.01 -2.76 3.14
C HIS A 68 -0.61 -2.03 1.86
N ALA A 69 0.22 -2.66 1.04
CA ALA A 69 0.64 -2.06 -0.24
C ALA A 69 -0.54 -1.77 -1.16
N ARG A 70 -1.58 -2.62 -1.13
CA ARG A 70 -2.79 -2.45 -1.95
C ARG A 70 -3.71 -1.35 -1.42
N VAL A 71 -3.86 -1.20 -0.10
CA VAL A 71 -4.60 -0.07 0.50
C VAL A 71 -3.88 1.24 0.21
N GLU A 72 -2.56 1.27 0.36
CA GLU A 72 -1.75 2.43 -0.01
C GLU A 72 -1.89 2.78 -1.48
N LEU A 73 -1.92 1.78 -2.37
CA LEU A 73 -2.19 2.02 -3.79
C LEU A 73 -3.59 2.65 -4.00
N LEU A 74 -4.63 2.11 -3.35
CA LEU A 74 -6.00 2.64 -3.45
C LEU A 74 -6.09 4.09 -2.95
N ARG A 75 -5.40 4.45 -1.87
CA ARG A 75 -5.32 5.83 -1.38
C ARG A 75 -4.73 6.80 -2.41
N ARG A 76 -3.91 6.30 -3.34
CA ARG A 76 -3.30 7.07 -4.44
C ARG A 76 -4.11 7.02 -5.73
N CYS A 77 -5.18 6.24 -5.79
CA CYS A 77 -6.02 6.17 -6.98
C CYS A 77 -6.91 7.40 -7.13
N SER A 78 -7.36 7.64 -8.35
CA SER A 78 -8.40 8.63 -8.66
C SER A 78 -9.74 7.92 -8.83
N TYR A 79 -10.82 8.46 -8.27
CA TYR A 79 -12.14 7.83 -8.31
C TYR A 79 -13.09 8.62 -9.20
N HIS A 80 -13.84 7.91 -10.03
CA HIS A 80 -14.73 8.49 -11.04
C HIS A 80 -16.14 7.89 -10.94
N VAL A 81 -17.13 8.66 -11.40
CA VAL A 81 -18.50 8.16 -11.56
C VAL A 81 -18.71 7.73 -12.99
N GLU A 82 -19.05 6.46 -13.16
CA GLU A 82 -19.47 5.89 -14.43
C GLU A 82 -21.00 5.78 -14.48
N ILE A 83 -21.57 6.23 -15.60
CA ILE A 83 -23.00 6.11 -15.87
C ILE A 83 -23.20 4.98 -16.87
N LEU A 84 -23.89 3.93 -16.44
CA LEU A 84 -24.14 2.75 -17.25
C LEU A 84 -25.66 2.52 -17.40
N PRO A 85 -26.16 2.18 -18.60
CA PRO A 85 -27.50 1.63 -18.77
C PRO A 85 -27.75 0.41 -17.87
N LYS A 86 -28.93 0.32 -17.22
CA LYS A 86 -29.29 -0.78 -16.30
C LYS A 86 -29.33 -2.16 -16.98
N HIS A 87 -29.52 -2.19 -18.30
CA HIS A 87 -29.66 -3.41 -19.08
C HIS A 87 -28.34 -3.97 -19.60
N LEU A 88 -27.21 -3.25 -19.44
CA LEU A 88 -25.91 -3.84 -19.73
C LEU A 88 -25.54 -4.80 -18.59
N ALA A 89 -25.44 -6.08 -18.92
CA ALA A 89 -24.76 -7.05 -18.08
C ALA A 89 -23.26 -6.71 -18.06
N LEU A 90 -22.61 -6.92 -16.91
CA LEU A 90 -21.16 -6.72 -16.77
C LEU A 90 -20.45 -7.62 -17.80
N GLY A 91 -19.84 -7.04 -18.84
CA GLY A 91 -19.10 -7.79 -19.87
C GLY A 91 -19.66 -7.72 -21.30
N ASP A 92 -20.77 -7.00 -21.54
CA ASP A 92 -21.29 -6.81 -22.90
C ASP A 92 -20.49 -5.71 -23.65
N GLN A 93 -19.81 -6.09 -24.73
CA GLN A 93 -18.82 -5.28 -25.44
C GLN A 93 -19.41 -4.22 -26.38
N ASN A 94 -20.74 -4.08 -26.46
CA ASN A 94 -21.40 -3.13 -27.36
C ASN A 94 -22.54 -2.34 -26.66
N PRO A 95 -22.26 -1.13 -26.13
CA PRO A 95 -23.31 -0.25 -25.62
C PRO A 95 -24.10 0.40 -26.79
N PRO A 96 -25.45 0.27 -26.87
CA PRO A 96 -26.24 0.89 -27.94
C PRO A 96 -26.37 2.42 -27.85
N LEU A 97 -25.82 3.08 -26.82
CA LEU A 97 -25.88 4.53 -26.65
C LEU A 97 -24.54 5.04 -26.10
N LEU A 98 -23.85 5.86 -26.88
CA LEU A 98 -22.62 6.54 -26.51
C LEU A 98 -22.79 7.27 -25.14
N PRO A 99 -21.83 7.17 -24.21
CA PRO A 99 -21.88 7.83 -22.90
C PRO A 99 -22.23 9.33 -22.96
N HIS A 100 -21.82 10.00 -24.05
CA HIS A 100 -22.04 11.43 -24.27
C HIS A 100 -23.52 11.84 -24.35
N THR A 101 -24.39 11.02 -24.94
CA THR A 101 -25.83 11.35 -25.04
C THR A 101 -26.56 11.15 -23.71
N VAL A 102 -26.11 10.22 -22.88
CA VAL A 102 -26.68 10.01 -21.53
C VAL A 102 -26.32 11.18 -20.60
N PHE A 103 -25.10 11.73 -20.70
CA PHE A 103 -24.69 12.91 -19.92
C PHE A 103 -25.53 14.15 -20.22
N GLN A 104 -25.98 14.32 -21.48
CA GLN A 104 -26.85 15.45 -21.85
C GLN A 104 -28.23 15.39 -21.18
N LEU A 105 -28.69 14.21 -20.79
CA LEU A 105 -29.97 14.00 -20.11
C LEU A 105 -29.88 14.14 -18.59
N VAL A 106 -28.68 14.11 -18.03
CA VAL A 106 -28.44 14.18 -16.59
C VAL A 106 -28.47 15.62 -16.13
N ASP A 107 -29.26 15.91 -15.10
CA ASP A 107 -29.29 17.20 -14.44
C ASP A 107 -27.93 17.53 -13.80
N PRO A 108 -27.26 18.63 -14.20
CA PRO A 108 -25.93 18.96 -13.69
C PRO A 108 -25.88 19.16 -12.17
N CYS A 109 -26.90 19.78 -11.59
CA CYS A 109 -26.94 20.05 -10.14
C CYS A 109 -27.12 18.74 -9.33
N LYS A 110 -27.97 17.83 -9.81
CA LYS A 110 -28.11 16.48 -9.23
C LYS A 110 -26.83 15.68 -9.40
N PHE A 111 -26.16 15.77 -10.55
CA PHE A 111 -24.89 15.10 -10.77
C PHE A 111 -23.80 15.60 -9.83
N GLN A 112 -23.66 16.92 -9.63
CA GLN A 112 -22.72 17.47 -8.65
C GLN A 112 -22.98 16.98 -7.22
N ARG A 113 -24.25 16.86 -6.81
CA ARG A 113 -24.60 16.23 -5.51
C ARG A 113 -24.15 14.77 -5.46
N MET A 114 -24.36 14.03 -6.54
CA MET A 114 -23.92 12.64 -6.64
C MET A 114 -22.40 12.51 -6.59
N LYS A 115 -21.65 13.45 -7.17
CA LYS A 115 -20.19 13.50 -7.05
C LYS A 115 -19.76 13.62 -5.60
N LYS A 116 -20.41 14.47 -4.80
CA LYS A 116 -20.13 14.61 -3.36
C LYS A 116 -20.39 13.31 -2.59
N VAL A 117 -21.48 12.61 -2.90
CA VAL A 117 -21.78 11.29 -2.30
C VAL A 117 -20.74 10.25 -2.71
N GLY A 118 -20.35 10.20 -3.98
CA GLY A 118 -19.28 9.31 -4.46
C GLY A 118 -17.95 9.59 -3.77
N ALA A 119 -17.62 10.87 -3.57
CA ALA A 119 -16.43 11.28 -2.82
C ALA A 119 -16.47 10.82 -1.36
N ALA A 120 -17.61 11.01 -0.68
CA ALA A 120 -17.81 10.55 0.68
C ALA A 120 -17.71 9.02 0.80
N GLN A 121 -18.34 8.29 -0.12
CA GLN A 121 -18.28 6.84 -0.17
C GLN A 121 -16.84 6.34 -0.39
N ALA A 122 -16.08 6.94 -1.30
CA ALA A 122 -14.67 6.60 -1.52
C ALA A 122 -13.82 6.82 -0.24
N ARG A 123 -14.02 7.95 0.45
CA ARG A 123 -13.31 8.25 1.71
C ARG A 123 -13.66 7.26 2.81
N ILE A 124 -14.95 6.98 3.01
CA ILE A 124 -15.42 6.02 4.01
C ILE A 124 -14.84 4.63 3.72
N GLN A 125 -14.87 4.19 2.46
CA GLN A 125 -14.31 2.92 2.05
C GLN A 125 -12.81 2.83 2.34
N LEU A 126 -12.04 3.87 2.01
CA LEU A 126 -10.60 3.91 2.28
C LEU A 126 -10.25 3.92 3.78
N LEU A 127 -11.06 4.58 4.60
CA LEU A 127 -10.91 4.57 6.06
C LEU A 127 -11.19 3.17 6.61
N LEU A 128 -12.34 2.59 6.26
CA LEU A 128 -12.73 1.24 6.68
C LEU A 128 -11.69 0.18 6.28
N LEU A 129 -11.13 0.27 5.05
CA LEU A 129 -10.05 -0.62 4.62
C LEU A 129 -8.81 -0.50 5.51
N GLY A 130 -8.47 0.71 5.96
CA GLY A 130 -7.38 0.93 6.91
C GLY A 130 -7.69 0.31 8.28
N ASP A 131 -8.88 0.56 8.82
CA ASP A 131 -9.30 0.06 10.13
C ASP A 131 -9.37 -1.47 10.18
N LEU A 132 -9.90 -2.10 9.13
CA LEU A 132 -9.96 -3.57 9.02
C LEU A 132 -8.55 -4.17 8.97
N LEU A 133 -7.64 -3.54 8.22
CA LEU A 133 -6.27 -4.03 8.12
C LEU A 133 -5.51 -3.90 9.45
N GLU A 134 -5.73 -2.81 10.18
CA GLU A 134 -5.18 -2.64 11.53
C GLU A 134 -5.74 -3.68 12.50
N GLN A 135 -7.03 -4.03 12.41
CA GLN A 135 -7.61 -5.11 13.20
C GLN A 135 -6.94 -6.47 12.89
N LEU A 136 -6.64 -6.75 11.62
CA LEU A 136 -5.92 -7.97 11.23
C LEU A 136 -4.49 -7.99 11.80
N ASP A 137 -3.77 -6.87 11.75
CA ASP A 137 -2.41 -6.76 12.31
C ASP A 137 -2.40 -6.97 13.83
N ARG A 138 -3.32 -6.29 14.55
CA ARG A 138 -3.45 -6.44 16.01
C ARG A 138 -3.88 -7.85 16.39
N GLY A 139 -4.83 -8.42 15.67
CA GLY A 139 -5.30 -9.79 15.86
C GLY A 139 -4.18 -10.80 15.68
N ARG A 140 -3.38 -10.64 14.62
CA ARG A 140 -2.20 -11.46 14.38
C ARG A 140 -1.16 -11.33 15.49
N ALA A 141 -0.79 -10.11 15.89
CA ALA A 141 0.19 -9.90 16.95
C ALA A 141 -0.25 -10.55 18.28
N THR A 142 -1.55 -10.51 18.57
CA THR A 142 -2.13 -11.18 19.74
C THR A 142 -1.99 -12.70 19.65
N LEU A 143 -2.28 -13.29 18.49
CA LEU A 143 -2.16 -14.73 18.26
C LEU A 143 -0.70 -15.21 18.25
N ASP A 144 0.22 -14.42 17.68
CA ASP A 144 1.66 -14.69 17.72
C ASP A 144 2.16 -14.71 19.18
N ALA A 145 1.75 -13.73 20.02
CA ALA A 145 2.11 -13.70 21.43
C ALA A 145 1.63 -14.95 22.22
N LEU A 146 0.49 -15.53 21.83
CA LEU A 146 0.01 -16.79 22.43
C LEU A 146 0.90 -17.98 22.07
N LEU A 147 1.51 -18.01 20.88
CA LEU A 147 2.41 -19.07 20.45
C LEU A 147 3.80 -19.01 21.12
N GLU A 148 4.21 -17.81 21.53
CA GLU A 148 5.46 -17.54 22.25
C GLU A 148 5.36 -17.84 23.75
N SER A 149 4.14 -18.02 24.29
CA SER A 149 3.94 -18.39 25.69
C SER A 149 4.55 -19.77 26.00
N PRO A 150 5.48 -19.89 26.96
CA PRO A 150 6.09 -21.17 27.32
C PRO A 150 5.13 -22.09 28.09
N ASN A 151 4.11 -21.53 28.75
CA ASN A 151 3.15 -22.31 29.54
C ASN A 151 1.93 -22.73 28.68
N PRO A 152 1.68 -24.04 28.51
CA PRO A 152 0.56 -24.55 27.70
C PRO A 152 -0.80 -24.54 28.42
N ARG A 153 -0.85 -24.43 29.76
CA ARG A 153 -2.11 -24.51 30.53
C ARG A 153 -3.07 -23.33 30.23
N PRO A 154 -2.63 -22.05 30.23
CA PRO A 154 -3.50 -20.92 29.90
C PRO A 154 -4.02 -20.98 28.46
N PHE A 155 -3.19 -21.47 27.54
CA PHE A 155 -3.56 -21.65 26.13
C PHE A 155 -4.70 -22.65 25.97
N LEU A 156 -4.62 -23.80 26.65
CA LEU A 156 -5.68 -24.81 26.64
C LEU A 156 -6.98 -24.32 27.29
N ALA A 157 -6.88 -23.63 28.42
CA ALA A 157 -8.03 -23.11 29.16
C ALA A 157 -8.74 -21.97 28.39
N GLY A 158 -7.98 -21.11 27.70
CA GLY A 158 -8.49 -19.99 26.91
C GLY A 158 -8.86 -20.32 25.47
N TRP A 159 -8.79 -21.60 25.05
CA TRP A 159 -8.89 -21.95 23.63
C TRP A 159 -10.21 -21.53 22.96
N ALA A 160 -11.35 -21.60 23.66
CA ALA A 160 -12.63 -21.17 23.09
C ALA A 160 -12.62 -19.68 22.65
N LEU A 161 -11.90 -18.84 23.39
CA LEU A 161 -11.70 -17.43 23.02
C LEU A 161 -10.80 -17.31 21.80
N VAL A 162 -9.76 -18.15 21.70
CA VAL A 162 -8.87 -18.21 20.53
C VAL A 162 -9.67 -18.64 19.29
N GLU A 163 -10.50 -19.68 19.38
CA GLU A 163 -11.38 -20.10 18.28
C GLU A 163 -12.31 -18.98 17.83
N GLN A 164 -12.95 -18.28 18.77
CA GLN A 164 -13.80 -17.14 18.46
C GLN A 164 -13.01 -16.03 17.75
N GLN A 165 -11.78 -15.76 18.19
CA GLN A 165 -10.90 -14.78 17.57
C GLN A 165 -10.48 -15.19 16.15
N LEU A 166 -10.21 -16.47 15.91
CA LEU A 166 -9.91 -16.99 14.57
C LEU A 166 -11.09 -16.77 13.61
N VAL A 167 -12.31 -17.14 14.03
CA VAL A 167 -13.52 -16.90 13.24
C VAL A 167 -13.75 -15.40 13.00
N GLY A 168 -13.53 -14.57 14.02
CA GLY A 168 -13.64 -13.12 13.92
C GLY A 168 -12.66 -12.53 12.91
N LEU A 169 -11.39 -12.96 12.94
CA LEU A 169 -10.37 -12.47 12.02
C LEU A 169 -10.62 -12.92 10.57
N SER A 170 -11.13 -14.13 10.36
CA SER A 170 -11.58 -14.58 9.04
C SER A 170 -12.71 -13.68 8.52
N ALA A 171 -13.71 -13.36 9.34
CA ALA A 171 -14.79 -12.46 8.94
C ALA A 171 -14.32 -11.02 8.65
N VAL A 172 -13.32 -10.54 9.40
CA VAL A 172 -12.66 -9.25 9.12
C VAL A 172 -11.92 -9.31 7.78
N MET A 173 -11.20 -10.39 7.48
CA MET A 173 -10.54 -10.60 6.19
C MET A 173 -11.56 -10.62 5.04
N ASP A 174 -12.66 -11.35 5.17
CA ASP A 174 -13.72 -11.40 4.17
C ASP A 174 -14.32 -10.01 3.92
N SER A 175 -14.59 -9.26 5.00
CA SER A 175 -15.08 -7.88 4.92
C SER A 175 -14.07 -6.96 4.23
N PHE A 176 -12.78 -7.12 4.53
CA PHE A 176 -11.69 -6.39 3.89
C PHE A 176 -11.66 -6.68 2.39
N LEU A 177 -11.68 -7.95 1.98
CA LEU A 177 -11.65 -8.38 0.59
C LEU A 177 -12.87 -7.88 -0.19
N ALA A 178 -14.07 -7.95 0.39
CA ALA A 178 -15.30 -7.43 -0.21
C ALA A 178 -15.24 -5.90 -0.44
N MET A 179 -14.53 -5.18 0.44
CA MET A 179 -14.36 -3.73 0.38
C MET A 179 -13.25 -3.27 -0.59
N MET A 180 -12.46 -4.17 -1.18
CA MET A 180 -11.34 -3.80 -2.06
C MET A 180 -11.75 -3.23 -3.41
N VAL A 181 -12.99 -3.48 -3.85
CA VAL A 181 -13.52 -2.99 -5.12
C VAL A 181 -14.62 -1.96 -4.82
N PRO A 182 -14.49 -0.71 -5.27
CA PRO A 182 -15.55 0.27 -5.06
C PRO A 182 -16.88 -0.18 -5.63
N GLY A 183 -17.90 -0.09 -4.78
CA GLY A 183 -19.23 -0.59 -5.07
C GLY A 183 -20.10 0.39 -5.86
N ARG A 184 -21.36 -0.01 -6.04
CA ARG A 184 -22.40 0.82 -6.67
C ARG A 184 -22.67 2.08 -5.85
N LEU A 185 -22.98 3.18 -6.54
CA LEU A 185 -23.49 4.38 -5.89
C LEU A 185 -25.01 4.29 -5.80
N HIS A 186 -25.54 4.40 -4.59
CA HIS A 186 -26.99 4.36 -4.39
C HIS A 186 -27.62 5.69 -4.79
N ILE A 187 -28.57 5.64 -5.72
CA ILE A 187 -29.23 6.81 -6.28
C ILE A 187 -30.59 6.96 -5.58
N LYS A 188 -30.71 7.91 -4.64
CA LYS A 188 -31.99 8.20 -3.99
C LYS A 188 -32.97 8.98 -4.89
N HIS A 189 -32.46 9.80 -5.81
CA HIS A 189 -33.28 10.67 -6.66
C HIS A 189 -32.92 10.49 -8.14
N ARG A 190 -33.92 10.56 -9.02
CA ARG A 190 -33.73 10.44 -10.48
C ARG A 190 -32.78 11.54 -10.98
N LEU A 191 -31.62 11.11 -11.48
CA LEU A 191 -30.58 12.00 -12.03
C LEU A 191 -30.99 12.63 -13.37
N VAL A 192 -31.82 11.93 -14.14
CA VAL A 192 -32.37 12.44 -15.39
C VAL A 192 -33.60 13.29 -15.07
N SER A 193 -33.65 14.52 -15.58
CA SER A 193 -34.82 15.38 -15.46
C SER A 193 -35.94 14.88 -16.38
N ASP A 194 -37.21 15.03 -15.99
CA ASP A 194 -38.37 14.62 -16.79
C ASP A 194 -38.50 15.54 -18.00
N ILE A 195 -37.75 15.22 -19.05
CA ILE A 195 -37.89 15.83 -20.37
C ILE A 195 -39.02 15.05 -21.06
N GLY A 196 -40.11 15.75 -21.39
CA GLY A 196 -41.38 15.16 -21.80
C GLY A 196 -41.30 13.99 -22.80
N ALA A 197 -42.18 13.02 -22.60
CA ALA A 197 -42.60 11.95 -23.52
C ALA A 197 -41.56 10.94 -24.07
N THR A 198 -40.26 11.04 -23.78
CA THR A 198 -39.29 10.01 -24.15
C THR A 198 -38.92 9.12 -22.95
N LYS A 199 -38.99 7.80 -23.13
CA LYS A 199 -38.67 6.80 -22.09
C LYS A 199 -37.29 7.10 -21.49
N VAL A 200 -37.27 7.60 -20.25
CA VAL A 200 -35.98 7.91 -19.61
C VAL A 200 -35.17 6.63 -19.43
N PRO A 201 -33.91 6.61 -19.93
CA PRO A 201 -33.09 5.43 -19.84
C PRO A 201 -32.87 5.09 -18.37
N HIS A 202 -33.13 3.84 -18.01
CA HIS A 202 -32.76 3.34 -16.71
C HIS A 202 -31.23 3.32 -16.61
N ILE A 203 -30.66 4.18 -15.76
CA ILE A 203 -29.22 4.24 -15.52
C ILE A 203 -28.84 3.69 -14.14
N ARG A 204 -27.61 3.19 -14.05
CA ARG A 204 -26.87 2.82 -12.84
C ARG A 204 -25.64 3.71 -12.75
N LEU A 205 -25.23 4.00 -11.52
CA LEU A 205 -23.98 4.67 -11.24
C LEU A 205 -23.03 3.74 -10.51
N LEU A 206 -21.80 3.73 -11.00
CA LEU A 206 -20.70 2.99 -10.40
C LEU A 206 -19.60 3.96 -10.01
N LEU A 207 -18.94 3.67 -8.89
CA LEU A 207 -17.69 4.31 -8.54
C LEU A 207 -16.56 3.46 -9.15
N SER A 208 -15.83 4.03 -10.11
CA SER A 208 -14.68 3.35 -10.72
C SER A 208 -13.36 3.92 -10.20
N THR A 209 -12.33 3.06 -10.23
CA THR A 209 -10.98 3.40 -9.74
C THR A 209 -10.02 3.47 -10.90
N LYS A 210 -9.26 4.56 -11.00
CA LYS A 210 -8.14 4.70 -11.92
C LYS A 210 -6.82 4.69 -11.16
N MET A 211 -5.88 3.86 -11.61
CA MET A 211 -4.56 3.69 -10.99
C MET A 211 -3.78 4.99 -10.92
N PRO A 212 -2.93 5.25 -9.91
CA PRO A 212 -2.18 6.50 -9.81
C PRO A 212 -1.32 6.79 -11.06
N VAL A 213 -1.18 8.07 -11.37
CA VAL A 213 -0.17 8.56 -12.31
C VAL A 213 1.10 8.80 -11.51
N MET A 214 2.22 8.25 -11.98
CA MET A 214 3.49 8.27 -11.25
C MET A 214 4.63 8.66 -12.18
N PHE A 215 5.53 9.55 -11.74
CA PHE A 215 6.76 9.82 -12.48
C PHE A 215 7.64 8.57 -12.53
N ASP A 216 8.18 8.31 -13.72
CA ASP A 216 9.33 7.45 -13.88
C ASP A 216 10.57 8.24 -13.45
N ARG A 217 11.04 7.93 -12.24
CA ARG A 217 12.20 8.59 -11.62
C ARG A 217 13.52 8.26 -12.32
N LYS A 218 13.58 7.16 -13.10
CA LYS A 218 14.77 6.76 -13.84
C LYS A 218 14.84 7.44 -15.20
N GLU A 219 13.69 7.54 -15.87
CA GLU A 219 13.60 8.12 -17.21
C GLU A 219 13.34 9.63 -17.22
N SER A 220 12.98 10.23 -16.07
CA SER A 220 12.84 11.68 -15.95
C SER A 220 14.17 12.33 -15.55
N VAL A 221 14.69 13.20 -16.41
CA VAL A 221 16.04 13.77 -16.29
C VAL A 221 16.02 15.26 -16.54
N ALA A 222 16.77 16.02 -15.74
CA ALA A 222 17.04 17.43 -16.00
C ALA A 222 18.37 17.61 -16.75
N HIS A 223 18.30 18.47 -17.76
CA HIS A 223 19.41 18.96 -18.56
C HIS A 223 19.78 20.37 -18.10
N GLN A 224 20.54 21.10 -18.90
CA GLN A 224 21.02 22.43 -18.54
C GLN A 224 19.88 23.45 -18.40
N ASP A 225 19.01 23.54 -19.39
CA ASP A 225 17.96 24.54 -19.51
C ASP A 225 16.60 23.91 -19.84
N TRP A 226 16.48 22.60 -19.68
CA TRP A 226 15.25 21.86 -19.93
C TRP A 226 15.24 20.55 -19.12
N ALA A 227 14.09 19.88 -19.09
CA ALA A 227 13.94 18.57 -18.46
C ALA A 227 13.02 17.68 -19.29
N THR A 228 13.40 16.41 -19.45
CA THR A 228 12.51 15.36 -19.95
C THR A 228 11.81 14.72 -18.77
N LEU A 229 10.49 14.64 -18.84
CA LEU A 229 9.66 14.02 -17.84
C LEU A 229 8.91 12.84 -18.46
N ARG A 230 8.95 11.69 -17.79
CA ARG A 230 8.13 10.53 -18.13
C ARG A 230 7.32 10.09 -16.93
N TRP A 231 6.12 9.60 -17.18
CA TRP A 231 5.27 9.04 -16.16
C TRP A 231 4.52 7.83 -16.71
N PHE A 232 3.98 7.02 -15.81
CA PHE A 232 3.21 5.83 -16.17
C PHE A 232 1.95 5.73 -15.32
N VAL A 233 1.01 4.95 -15.85
CA VAL A 233 -0.15 4.45 -15.12
C VAL A 233 0.08 2.94 -14.99
N THR A 234 -0.02 2.39 -13.77
CA THR A 234 0.35 0.99 -13.48
C THR A 234 -0.42 -0.03 -14.31
N ILE A 235 -1.58 0.34 -14.83
CA ILE A 235 -2.36 -0.44 -15.79
C ILE A 235 -2.61 0.48 -16.99
N GLN A 236 -2.34 -0.03 -18.19
CA GLN A 236 -2.52 0.74 -19.43
C GLN A 236 -3.98 1.18 -19.55
N PRO A 237 -4.25 2.48 -19.76
CA PRO A 237 -5.61 2.97 -19.82
C PRO A 237 -6.29 2.50 -21.10
N ALA A 238 -7.56 2.08 -20.99
CA ALA A 238 -8.36 1.64 -22.14
C ALA A 238 -8.75 2.78 -23.09
N ALA A 239 -8.58 4.04 -22.67
CA ALA A 239 -8.90 5.23 -23.42
C ALA A 239 -7.79 6.29 -23.23
N PRO A 240 -7.57 7.19 -24.21
CA PRO A 240 -6.61 8.28 -24.07
C PRO A 240 -6.99 9.17 -22.88
N GLU A 241 -6.03 9.41 -21.99
CA GLU A 241 -6.20 10.27 -20.80
C GLU A 241 -5.49 11.60 -20.99
N GLN A 242 -6.04 12.65 -20.36
CA GLN A 242 -5.40 13.96 -20.25
C GLN A 242 -4.79 14.09 -18.87
N PHE A 243 -3.59 14.66 -18.81
CA PHE A 243 -2.83 14.93 -17.61
C PHE A 243 -2.60 16.43 -17.46
N GLU A 244 -2.36 16.84 -16.22
CA GLU A 244 -1.92 18.20 -15.91
C GLU A 244 -0.52 18.11 -15.30
N LEU A 245 0.45 18.64 -16.03
CA LEU A 245 1.81 18.82 -15.56
C LEU A 245 1.95 20.23 -14.99
N ARG A 246 2.46 20.35 -13.77
CA ARG A 246 2.88 21.63 -13.21
C ARG A 246 4.36 21.60 -12.89
N PHE A 247 5.01 22.73 -13.03
CA PHE A 247 6.38 22.91 -12.57
C PHE A 247 6.53 24.25 -11.86
N LYS A 248 7.46 24.32 -10.92
CA LYS A 248 7.85 25.57 -10.26
C LYS A 248 9.30 25.49 -9.77
N LEU A 249 10.00 26.61 -9.87
CA LEU A 249 11.29 26.82 -9.21
C LEU A 249 11.08 26.84 -7.69
N LEU A 250 11.93 26.12 -6.94
CA LEU A 250 11.80 26.00 -5.48
C LEU A 250 12.43 27.17 -4.72
N ASP A 251 13.56 27.70 -5.21
CA ASP A 251 14.32 28.79 -4.57
C ASP A 251 14.51 29.97 -5.54
N PRO A 252 13.45 30.75 -5.82
CA PRO A 252 13.55 31.95 -6.66
C PRO A 252 14.22 33.09 -5.88
N ARG A 253 15.32 33.61 -6.42
CA ARG A 253 16.12 34.70 -5.82
C ARG A 253 15.77 36.08 -6.35
N THR A 254 15.08 36.15 -7.49
CA THR A 254 14.70 37.40 -8.16
C THR A 254 13.21 37.40 -8.51
N GLN A 255 12.63 38.59 -8.75
CA GLN A 255 11.23 38.69 -9.20
C GLN A 255 11.01 37.99 -10.56
N GLN A 256 12.01 37.99 -11.43
CA GLN A 256 11.95 37.28 -12.70
C GLN A 256 11.97 35.76 -12.50
N GLU A 257 12.71 35.26 -11.51
CA GLU A 257 12.72 33.84 -11.13
C GLU A 257 11.36 33.38 -10.58
N CYS A 258 10.57 34.26 -9.97
CA CYS A 258 9.21 33.91 -9.55
C CYS A 258 8.27 33.55 -10.72
N LEU A 259 8.63 33.94 -11.95
CA LEU A 259 7.90 33.57 -13.17
C LEU A 259 8.22 32.15 -13.65
N GLN A 260 9.22 31.49 -13.08
CA GLN A 260 9.64 30.12 -13.42
C GLN A 260 8.67 29.07 -12.87
N ARG A 261 7.44 29.10 -13.38
CA ARG A 261 6.35 28.18 -13.05
C ARG A 261 5.41 28.04 -14.24
N GLY A 262 4.74 26.90 -14.35
CA GLY A 262 3.78 26.68 -15.42
C GLY A 262 2.82 25.55 -15.13
N ILE A 263 1.71 25.56 -15.88
CA ILE A 263 0.70 24.51 -15.91
C ILE A 263 0.50 24.15 -17.38
N VAL A 264 0.64 22.87 -17.70
CA VAL A 264 0.58 22.37 -19.08
C VAL A 264 -0.37 21.17 -19.13
N PRO A 265 -1.41 21.21 -19.99
CA PRO A 265 -2.21 20.04 -20.30
C PRO A 265 -1.41 19.11 -21.22
N VAL A 266 -1.37 17.81 -20.90
CA VAL A 266 -0.57 16.81 -21.64
C VAL A 266 -1.42 15.58 -21.94
N ALA A 267 -1.50 15.20 -23.22
CA ALA A 267 -2.26 14.02 -23.69
C ALA A 267 -1.40 12.74 -23.83
N ALA A 268 -0.14 12.81 -23.38
CA ALA A 268 0.85 11.75 -23.50
C ALA A 268 1.48 11.45 -22.13
N CYS A 269 2.20 10.33 -22.03
CA CYS A 269 2.92 9.91 -20.82
C CYS A 269 4.34 10.48 -20.71
N SER A 270 4.68 11.46 -21.55
CA SER A 270 5.99 12.11 -21.58
C SER A 270 5.84 13.56 -22.02
N PHE A 271 6.70 14.43 -21.51
CA PHE A 271 6.74 15.84 -21.89
C PHE A 271 8.10 16.48 -21.59
N ASP A 272 8.57 17.35 -22.48
CA ASP A 272 9.80 18.11 -22.32
C ASP A 272 9.47 19.55 -21.91
N VAL A 273 10.04 20.00 -20.78
CA VAL A 273 9.89 21.38 -20.29
C VAL A 273 11.15 22.15 -20.64
N HIS A 274 11.05 23.13 -21.54
CA HIS A 274 12.16 23.97 -21.98
C HIS A 274 12.22 25.31 -21.24
N ASN A 275 13.30 26.06 -21.46
CA ASN A 275 13.55 27.40 -20.91
C ASN A 275 13.60 27.45 -19.37
N LEU A 276 14.06 26.36 -18.75
CA LEU A 276 14.41 26.31 -17.34
C LEU A 276 15.73 27.04 -17.11
N LEU A 277 15.91 27.58 -15.92
CA LEU A 277 17.16 28.20 -15.52
C LEU A 277 18.21 27.13 -15.19
N PRO A 278 19.47 27.31 -15.61
CA PRO A 278 20.55 26.39 -15.27
C PRO A 278 20.96 26.50 -13.80
N ASP A 279 21.48 25.40 -13.25
CA ASP A 279 21.92 25.29 -11.85
C ASP A 279 20.82 25.63 -10.83
N ARG A 280 19.59 25.14 -11.07
CA ARG A 280 18.40 25.43 -10.27
C ARG A 280 17.58 24.19 -9.97
N VAL A 281 16.89 24.22 -8.84
CA VAL A 281 16.02 23.13 -8.38
C VAL A 281 14.56 23.40 -8.73
N TYR A 282 13.96 22.52 -9.52
CA TYR A 282 12.55 22.57 -9.90
C TYR A 282 11.76 21.44 -9.26
N LYS A 283 10.54 21.76 -8.82
CA LYS A 283 9.53 20.76 -8.45
C LYS A 283 8.53 20.62 -9.57
N PHE A 284 8.43 19.40 -10.08
CA PHE A 284 7.45 18.95 -11.05
C PHE A 284 6.34 18.17 -10.35
N THR A 285 5.11 18.32 -10.81
CA THR A 285 3.97 17.58 -10.30
C THR A 285 3.08 17.13 -11.43
N VAL A 286 2.61 15.90 -11.39
CA VAL A 286 1.69 15.34 -12.39
C VAL A 286 0.44 14.80 -11.71
N LYS A 287 -0.70 15.07 -12.32
CA LYS A 287 -1.99 14.50 -11.95
C LYS A 287 -2.85 14.28 -13.20
N ARG A 288 -3.95 13.56 -13.05
CA ARG A 288 -4.97 13.51 -14.11
C ARG A 288 -5.62 14.88 -14.26
N ALA A 289 -5.88 15.29 -15.49
CA ALA A 289 -6.68 16.47 -15.74
C ALA A 289 -8.07 16.29 -15.12
N GLU A 290 -8.63 17.37 -14.60
CA GLU A 290 -9.96 17.33 -14.02
C GLU A 290 -10.98 16.97 -15.10
N SER A 291 -11.78 15.93 -14.84
CA SER A 291 -12.84 15.48 -15.73
C SER A 291 -14.20 15.69 -15.08
N TYR A 292 -15.25 15.80 -15.90
CA TYR A 292 -16.62 15.97 -15.40
C TYR A 292 -17.01 14.85 -14.42
N THR A 293 -16.49 13.64 -14.61
CA THR A 293 -16.81 12.44 -13.81
C THR A 293 -15.90 12.21 -12.60
N LEU A 294 -14.80 12.96 -12.44
CA LEU A 294 -13.89 12.83 -11.31
C LEU A 294 -14.57 13.23 -9.99
N VAL A 295 -14.59 12.33 -8.99
CA VAL A 295 -15.28 12.58 -7.71
C VAL A 295 -14.37 12.68 -6.50
N TYR A 296 -13.26 11.96 -6.50
CA TYR A 296 -12.29 12.03 -5.41
C TYR A 296 -10.89 12.01 -5.99
N GLU A 297 -10.14 13.07 -5.70
CA GLU A 297 -8.79 13.29 -6.18
C GLU A 297 -7.85 13.52 -4.99
N PRO A 298 -7.17 12.48 -4.50
CA PRO A 298 -6.12 12.65 -3.49
C PRO A 298 -4.71 12.70 -4.10
N TRP A 299 -4.50 12.25 -5.33
CA TRP A 299 -3.14 11.91 -5.79
C TRP A 299 -2.57 12.85 -6.85
N GLN A 300 -1.44 13.45 -6.48
CA GLN A 300 -0.55 14.19 -7.34
C GLN A 300 0.86 13.69 -7.03
N ASP A 301 1.52 13.02 -7.98
CA ASP A 301 2.92 12.64 -7.79
C ASP A 301 3.82 13.87 -7.98
N SER A 302 4.96 13.87 -7.30
CA SER A 302 5.92 14.97 -7.42
C SER A 302 7.34 14.47 -7.56
N LEU A 303 8.11 15.20 -8.36
CA LEU A 303 9.50 14.93 -8.66
C LEU A 303 10.28 16.24 -8.52
N THR A 304 11.47 16.16 -7.93
CA THR A 304 12.37 17.31 -7.84
C THR A 304 13.60 17.01 -8.67
N LEU A 305 13.94 17.89 -9.61
CA LEU A 305 15.13 17.75 -10.45
C LEU A 305 15.98 19.01 -10.36
N HIS A 306 17.29 18.83 -10.45
CA HIS A 306 18.27 19.90 -10.50
C HIS A 306 18.79 20.05 -11.93
N THR A 307 18.65 21.24 -12.51
CA THR A 307 19.19 21.54 -13.83
C THR A 307 20.70 21.60 -13.77
N ARG A 308 21.36 21.23 -14.87
CA ARG A 308 22.81 21.23 -14.95
C ARG A 308 23.35 22.66 -15.01
N PRO A 309 24.55 22.92 -14.48
CA PRO A 309 25.18 24.22 -14.65
C PRO A 309 25.40 24.55 -16.13
N GLY A 310 25.22 25.82 -16.48
CA GLY A 310 25.50 26.31 -17.82
C GLY A 310 27.00 26.29 -18.13
N PRO A 311 27.39 26.40 -19.41
CA PRO A 311 28.79 26.57 -19.76
C PRO A 311 29.35 27.80 -19.02
N PRO A 312 30.60 27.74 -18.53
CA PRO A 312 31.21 28.87 -17.86
C PRO A 312 31.15 30.07 -18.81
N LYS A 313 30.62 31.21 -18.33
CA LYS A 313 30.76 32.47 -19.05
C LYS A 313 32.25 32.71 -19.21
N GLY A 314 32.76 32.53 -20.44
CA GLY A 314 34.14 32.85 -20.77
C GLY A 314 34.45 34.30 -20.36
N PRO A 315 35.71 34.63 -20.04
CA PRO A 315 36.09 36.00 -19.71
C PRO A 315 35.61 36.92 -20.84
N ALA A 316 34.88 37.97 -20.46
CA ALA A 316 34.44 39.00 -21.39
C ALA A 316 35.66 39.50 -22.18
N PRO A 317 35.59 39.64 -23.52
CA PRO A 317 36.70 40.19 -24.27
C PRO A 317 36.96 41.60 -23.74
N SER A 318 38.09 41.76 -23.05
CA SER A 318 38.61 43.05 -22.63
C SER A 318 38.70 43.91 -23.87
N LEU A 319 37.87 44.96 -23.93
CA LEU A 319 37.98 46.04 -24.88
C LEU A 319 39.32 46.73 -24.64
N LEU A 320 40.37 46.20 -25.26
CA LEU A 320 41.65 46.88 -25.40
C LEU A 320 41.38 48.13 -26.24
N GLY A 321 41.40 49.27 -25.57
CA GLY A 321 41.23 50.58 -26.18
C GLY A 321 42.23 50.78 -27.32
N LYS A 322 41.72 51.26 -28.45
CA LYS A 322 42.56 51.82 -29.50
C LYS A 322 43.21 53.09 -28.96
N PRO A 323 44.54 53.26 -29.03
CA PRO A 323 45.15 54.56 -28.83
C PRO A 323 44.78 55.45 -30.02
N GLY A 324 44.22 56.62 -29.74
CA GLY A 324 43.98 57.66 -30.74
C GLY A 324 45.31 58.22 -31.25
N HIS A 325 45.38 58.48 -32.55
CA HIS A 325 46.41 59.34 -33.14
C HIS A 325 45.78 60.69 -33.54
N PRO A 326 46.57 61.78 -33.44
CA PRO A 326 46.10 63.17 -33.61
C PRO A 326 45.76 63.55 -35.05
#